data_AF-A0A1G5JAJ0-F1
#
_entry.id   AF-A0A1G5JAJ0-F1
#
_cell.length_a   1.000
_cell.length_b   1.000
_cell.length_c   1.000
_cell.angle_alpha   90.00
_cell.angle_beta   90.00
_cell.angle_gamma   90.00
#
_symmetry.space_group_name_H-M   'P 1'
#
loop_
_entity.id
_entity.type
_entity.pdbx_description
1 polymer ?
#
loop_
_entity_poly.entity_id
_entity_poly.type
_entity_poly.pdbx_seq_one_letter_code
_entity_poly.pdbx_strand_id
1 'polypeptide(L)'
;MEHAESLTDTASKPKPKHAEDLEKAATDLSVSTDIAVQYVLFPRKGGWSSFPYPDIAALFAAQEGTIFYVSSRTAEDEELPKAIQVISLAEAEKRLQEPHTAAIVAHPYWLMAVASLQPEICIALLPEPVGDEATSPLWESSISRLVGIADLVATSSETRYMKLLFQGARAIWLGGEDTSPAGYIQYDGTRIPLRDYEIFFMHALQQALTGKPDRITTLQCRVRADYYRQLRAKTGAHETISFLLSAYEYLLEDSRAAASLKEAFTHAVINGRQDCVVSHYRFLSAIYARSGQIEEALQVFGISANNEQERHHYEQLCRWLEAGEEQLVQAELLRINDDYGSALRVLDELGGETARHWKFRIYQETECVEDALALVHASDIQDATSLLQYRQLSGTALALRGERHGAVRLFLETAAEDEEALARIMELELLDQAVQQLLGEVP
;
A
#
# COMPACT_ATOMS: atom_id res chain seq x y z
N MET A 1 -72.88 -24.72 -4.51
CA MET A 1 -72.24 -26.04 -4.72
C MET A 1 -71.42 -25.90 -5.99
N GLU A 2 -70.21 -25.34 -5.85
CA GLU A 2 -68.94 -26.10 -5.72
C GLU A 2 -68.61 -26.77 -7.06
N HIS A 3 -67.55 -26.40 -7.80
CA HIS A 3 -66.16 -26.21 -7.37
C HIS A 3 -65.41 -25.13 -8.17
N ALA A 4 -64.41 -24.56 -7.50
CA ALA A 4 -63.37 -23.68 -8.04
C ALA A 4 -62.11 -24.49 -8.38
N GLU A 5 -61.39 -24.11 -9.43
CA GLU A 5 -59.96 -24.39 -9.69
C GLU A 5 -59.45 -23.26 -10.61
N SER A 6 -58.76 -22.25 -10.07
CA SER A 6 -57.30 -22.16 -9.85
C SER A 6 -56.54 -21.66 -11.09
N LEU A 7 -56.44 -20.33 -11.18
CA LEU A 7 -55.41 -19.60 -11.92
C LEU A 7 -54.12 -19.58 -11.09
N THR A 8 -53.03 -20.13 -11.59
CA THR A 8 -51.67 -19.64 -11.30
C THR A 8 -50.73 -20.07 -12.42
N ASP A 9 -50.35 -19.13 -13.28
CA ASP A 9 -49.12 -19.24 -14.08
C ASP A 9 -48.37 -17.92 -13.92
N THR A 10 -47.56 -17.86 -12.85
CA THR A 10 -46.66 -16.74 -12.59
C THR A 10 -45.41 -16.91 -13.44
N ALA A 11 -45.35 -16.14 -14.52
CA ALA A 11 -44.15 -15.93 -15.30
C ALA A 11 -42.96 -15.56 -14.40
N SER A 12 -41.95 -16.43 -14.36
CA SER A 12 -40.67 -16.16 -13.72
C SER A 12 -39.96 -15.02 -14.44
N LYS A 13 -39.85 -13.86 -13.78
CA LYS A 13 -38.97 -12.77 -14.23
C LYS A 13 -37.52 -13.29 -14.25
N PRO A 14 -36.73 -12.97 -15.28
CA PRO A 14 -35.31 -13.33 -15.31
C PRO A 14 -34.59 -12.61 -14.17
N LYS A 15 -33.86 -13.36 -13.34
CA LYS A 15 -32.92 -12.81 -12.36
C LYS A 15 -31.90 -11.94 -13.12
N PRO A 16 -31.51 -10.77 -12.60
CA PRO A 16 -30.44 -9.98 -13.20
C PRO A 16 -29.13 -10.76 -13.13
N LYS A 17 -28.40 -10.84 -14.25
CA LYS A 17 -27.06 -11.49 -14.37
C LYS A 17 -26.08 -11.13 -13.26
N HIS A 18 -26.25 -9.95 -12.64
CA HIS A 18 -25.45 -9.46 -11.52
C HIS A 18 -25.51 -10.33 -10.26
N ALA A 19 -26.59 -11.07 -10.01
CA ALA A 19 -26.70 -11.98 -8.87
C ALA A 19 -25.96 -13.31 -9.12
N GLU A 20 -25.90 -13.76 -10.37
CA GLU A 20 -25.18 -14.99 -10.76
C GLU A 20 -23.66 -14.77 -10.78
N ASP A 21 -23.20 -13.57 -11.14
CA ASP A 21 -21.78 -13.19 -11.08
C ASP A 21 -21.28 -13.03 -9.63
N LEU A 22 -22.14 -12.56 -8.72
CA LEU A 22 -21.86 -12.50 -7.28
C LEU A 22 -21.91 -13.89 -6.60
N GLU A 23 -22.85 -14.75 -6.99
CA GLU A 23 -22.89 -16.14 -6.50
C GLU A 23 -21.71 -16.97 -7.01
N LYS A 24 -21.28 -16.79 -8.28
CA LYS A 24 -20.05 -17.41 -8.80
C LYS A 24 -18.80 -16.89 -8.09
N ALA A 25 -18.70 -15.59 -7.86
CA ALA A 25 -17.61 -15.02 -7.07
C ALA A 25 -17.61 -15.58 -5.64
N ALA A 26 -18.76 -15.69 -4.99
CA ALA A 26 -18.90 -16.27 -3.65
C ALA A 26 -18.51 -17.76 -3.59
N THR A 27 -18.69 -18.52 -4.67
CA THR A 27 -18.31 -19.94 -4.74
C THR A 27 -16.80 -20.12 -4.99
N ASP A 28 -16.16 -19.17 -5.70
CA ASP A 28 -14.71 -19.11 -5.89
C ASP A 28 -13.95 -18.54 -4.67
N LEU A 29 -14.65 -17.96 -3.69
CA LEU A 29 -14.10 -17.40 -2.45
C LEU A 29 -14.04 -18.41 -1.29
N SER A 30 -14.07 -19.72 -1.55
CA SER A 30 -13.78 -20.71 -0.50
C SER A 30 -12.30 -20.64 -0.10
N VAL A 31 -12.02 -20.14 1.11
CA VAL A 31 -10.68 -20.07 1.70
C VAL A 31 -10.29 -21.49 2.13
N SER A 32 -9.58 -22.22 1.27
CA SER A 32 -8.91 -23.48 1.62
C SER A 32 -7.43 -23.18 1.84
N THR A 33 -6.97 -23.30 3.08
CA THR A 33 -5.56 -23.15 3.47
C THR A 33 -4.91 -24.53 3.57
N ASP A 34 -4.33 -25.01 2.47
CA ASP A 34 -3.55 -26.26 2.45
C ASP A 34 -2.12 -26.08 3.03
N ILE A 35 -1.75 -24.88 3.47
CA ILE A 35 -0.42 -24.56 4.05
C ILE A 35 -0.63 -24.09 5.49
N ALA A 36 -0.01 -24.77 6.44
CA ALA A 36 0.07 -24.32 7.82
C ALA A 36 1.16 -23.23 7.94
N VAL A 37 0.76 -22.01 8.28
CA VAL A 37 1.63 -20.83 8.40
C VAL A 37 1.73 -20.40 9.86
N GLN A 38 2.93 -20.11 10.35
CA GLN A 38 3.08 -19.50 11.67
C GLN A 38 3.06 -17.97 11.56
N TYR A 39 2.46 -17.30 12.54
CA TYR A 39 2.36 -15.84 12.56
C TYR A 39 3.09 -15.24 13.77
N VAL A 40 4.03 -14.33 13.50
CA VAL A 40 4.76 -13.55 14.52
C VAL A 40 4.32 -12.08 14.44
N LEU A 41 3.58 -11.62 15.45
CA LEU A 41 3.02 -10.28 15.53
C LEU A 41 3.93 -9.33 16.31
N PHE A 42 4.41 -8.30 15.61
CA PHE A 42 5.09 -7.13 16.15
C PHE A 42 4.04 -6.03 16.42
N PRO A 43 3.68 -5.78 17.69
CA PRO A 43 2.44 -5.11 18.04
C PRO A 43 2.49 -3.58 17.94
N ARG A 44 1.31 -2.95 18.08
CA ARG A 44 1.20 -1.50 18.26
C ARG A 44 1.68 -1.08 19.66
N LYS A 45 2.19 0.15 19.78
CA LYS A 45 2.42 0.82 21.08
C LYS A 45 1.13 0.89 21.90
N GLY A 46 1.22 0.56 23.18
CA GLY A 46 0.09 0.60 24.13
C GLY A 46 -0.50 -0.77 24.49
N GLY A 47 0.04 -1.86 23.94
CA GLY A 47 -0.38 -3.22 24.28
C GLY A 47 -1.63 -3.69 23.53
N TRP A 48 -2.12 -4.90 23.85
CA TRP A 48 -3.24 -5.53 23.12
C TRP A 48 -4.53 -4.72 23.13
N SER A 49 -4.85 -4.07 24.25
CA SER A 49 -6.07 -3.25 24.38
C SER A 49 -6.12 -2.06 23.41
N SER A 50 -4.95 -1.61 22.94
CA SER A 50 -4.79 -0.53 21.95
C SER A 50 -4.63 -1.04 20.51
N PHE A 51 -4.65 -2.37 20.31
CA PHE A 51 -4.43 -2.97 19.01
C PHE A 51 -5.55 -2.58 18.04
N PRO A 52 -5.23 -1.98 16.87
CA PRO A 52 -6.24 -1.40 15.99
C PRO A 52 -7.04 -2.43 15.19
N TYR A 53 -6.57 -3.69 15.12
CA TYR A 53 -7.14 -4.71 14.22
C TYR A 53 -7.47 -6.03 14.93
N PRO A 54 -8.18 -6.02 16.09
CA PRO A 54 -8.43 -7.24 16.86
C PRO A 54 -9.19 -8.30 16.05
N ASP A 55 -10.09 -7.86 15.18
CA ASP A 55 -10.88 -8.75 14.31
C ASP A 55 -9.97 -9.47 13.29
N ILE A 56 -9.01 -8.75 12.69
CA ILE A 56 -8.04 -9.34 11.77
C ILE A 56 -7.12 -10.33 12.49
N ALA A 57 -6.69 -10.00 13.72
CA ALA A 57 -5.91 -10.94 14.51
C ALA A 57 -6.69 -12.20 14.90
N ALA A 58 -8.00 -12.08 15.15
CA ALA A 58 -8.84 -13.25 15.35
C ALA A 58 -8.88 -14.16 14.11
N LEU A 59 -8.79 -13.61 12.89
CA LEU A 59 -8.73 -14.40 11.66
C LEU A 59 -7.42 -15.20 11.52
N PHE A 60 -6.28 -14.60 11.87
CA PHE A 60 -5.01 -15.33 11.92
C PHE A 60 -5.07 -16.49 12.91
N ALA A 61 -5.61 -16.24 14.11
CA ALA A 61 -5.79 -17.27 15.13
C ALA A 61 -6.76 -18.37 14.65
N ALA A 62 -7.77 -18.00 13.86
CA ALA A 62 -8.74 -18.95 13.33
C ALA A 62 -8.16 -19.92 12.29
N GLN A 63 -7.11 -19.53 11.55
CA GLN A 63 -6.45 -20.42 10.58
C GLN A 63 -5.51 -21.42 11.24
N GLU A 64 -4.71 -20.98 12.21
CA GLU A 64 -3.50 -21.70 12.64
C GLU A 64 -3.51 -22.06 14.14
N GLY A 65 -4.48 -21.54 14.88
CA GLY A 65 -4.71 -21.86 16.30
C GLY A 65 -3.80 -21.12 17.28
N THR A 66 -2.62 -20.61 16.89
CA THR A 66 -1.74 -19.82 17.77
C THR A 66 -0.99 -18.71 17.01
N ILE A 67 -1.03 -17.49 17.57
CA ILE A 67 -0.22 -16.34 17.12
C ILE A 67 0.85 -16.06 18.15
N PHE A 68 2.08 -15.80 17.71
CA PHE A 68 3.16 -15.39 18.59
C PHE A 68 3.24 -13.86 18.68
N TYR A 69 3.12 -13.30 19.88
CA TYR A 69 3.12 -11.86 20.15
C TYR A 69 4.45 -11.42 20.74
N VAL A 70 5.15 -10.49 20.07
CA VAL A 70 6.48 -10.04 20.51
C VAL A 70 6.35 -8.98 21.61
N SER A 71 6.76 -9.32 22.83
CA SER A 71 6.78 -8.41 23.98
C SER A 71 7.75 -8.87 25.07
N SER A 72 8.16 -7.94 25.95
CA SER A 72 8.87 -8.26 27.19
C SER A 72 7.93 -8.48 28.39
N ARG A 73 6.64 -8.12 28.26
CA ARG A 73 5.61 -8.25 29.30
C ARG A 73 4.93 -9.62 29.26
N THR A 74 4.27 -10.03 30.35
CA THR A 74 3.58 -11.33 30.33
C THR A 74 2.25 -11.27 29.59
N ALA A 75 1.70 -12.43 29.23
CA ALA A 75 0.40 -12.51 28.58
C ALA A 75 -0.74 -11.98 29.47
N GLU A 76 -0.62 -12.12 30.79
CA GLU A 76 -1.59 -11.56 31.73
C GLU A 76 -1.53 -10.04 31.79
N ASP A 77 -0.32 -9.45 31.78
CA ASP A 77 -0.14 -7.99 31.81
C ASP A 77 -0.71 -7.31 30.55
N GLU A 78 -0.66 -8.00 29.42
CA GLU A 78 -1.18 -7.54 28.13
C GLU A 78 -2.66 -7.91 27.89
N GLU A 79 -3.31 -8.61 28.82
CA GLU A 79 -4.70 -9.11 28.68
C GLU A 79 -4.94 -9.88 27.36
N LEU A 80 -3.97 -10.70 26.94
CA LEU A 80 -4.01 -11.36 25.64
C LEU A 80 -5.04 -12.50 25.57
N PRO A 81 -5.72 -12.69 24.42
CA PRO A 81 -6.53 -13.87 24.16
C PRO A 81 -5.70 -15.15 24.27
N LYS A 82 -6.33 -16.26 24.68
CA LYS A 82 -5.66 -17.57 24.84
C LYS A 82 -4.97 -18.11 23.58
N ALA A 83 -5.45 -17.69 22.41
CA ALA A 83 -4.87 -18.07 21.12
C ALA A 83 -3.58 -17.29 20.81
N ILE A 84 -3.16 -16.37 21.67
CA ILE A 84 -1.97 -15.55 21.49
C ILE A 84 -0.95 -15.87 22.58
N GLN A 85 0.23 -16.28 22.16
CA GLN A 85 1.34 -16.62 23.03
C GLN A 85 2.40 -15.52 22.98
N VAL A 86 2.79 -14.99 24.14
CA VAL A 86 3.90 -14.02 24.19
C VAL A 86 5.24 -14.72 23.98
N ILE A 87 6.08 -14.10 23.15
CA ILE A 87 7.46 -14.50 22.89
C ILE A 87 8.39 -13.28 22.97
N SER A 88 9.67 -13.51 23.27
CA SER A 88 10.69 -12.46 23.22
C SER A 88 11.15 -12.20 21.80
N LEU A 89 11.83 -11.07 21.57
CA LEU A 89 12.41 -10.74 20.26
C LEU A 89 13.43 -11.81 19.80
N ALA A 90 14.21 -12.39 20.72
CA ALA A 90 15.16 -13.45 20.40
C ALA A 90 14.48 -14.79 20.02
N GLU A 91 13.28 -15.04 20.51
CA GLU A 91 12.48 -16.19 20.07
C GLU A 91 11.82 -15.89 18.72
N ALA A 92 11.38 -14.65 18.49
CA ALA A 92 10.83 -14.21 17.21
C ALA A 92 11.83 -14.39 16.07
N GLU A 93 13.11 -14.05 16.30
CA GLU A 93 14.21 -14.32 15.37
C GLU A 93 14.26 -15.80 14.96
N LYS A 94 14.26 -16.73 15.93
CA LYS A 94 14.31 -18.17 15.62
C LYS A 94 13.10 -18.63 14.83
N ARG A 95 11.91 -18.15 15.20
CA ARG A 95 10.65 -18.53 14.54
C ARG A 95 10.59 -18.04 13.10
N LEU A 96 11.02 -16.81 12.84
CA LEU A 96 11.02 -16.25 11.48
C LEU A 96 12.02 -16.95 10.53
N GLN A 97 12.98 -17.71 11.07
CA GLN A 97 13.85 -18.58 10.28
C GLN A 97 13.20 -19.95 9.98
N GLU A 98 12.09 -20.30 10.62
CA GLU A 98 11.32 -21.50 10.27
C GLU A 98 10.53 -21.25 8.98
N PRO A 99 10.52 -22.21 8.03
CA PRO A 99 9.73 -22.09 6.80
C PRO A 99 8.26 -21.83 7.09
N HIS A 100 7.59 -21.08 6.21
CA HIS A 100 6.17 -20.75 6.34
C HIS A 100 5.86 -19.95 7.61
N THR A 101 6.77 -19.06 8.03
CA THR A 101 6.52 -18.10 9.11
C THR A 101 6.42 -16.69 8.55
N ALA A 102 5.33 -16.00 8.85
CA ALA A 102 5.10 -14.62 8.42
C ALA A 102 5.26 -13.65 9.59
N ALA A 103 5.97 -12.54 9.34
CA ALA A 103 6.01 -11.39 10.24
C ALA A 103 4.78 -10.50 9.99
N ILE A 104 4.08 -10.13 11.06
CA ILE A 104 2.98 -9.16 11.02
C ILE A 104 3.43 -7.91 11.77
N VAL A 105 3.53 -6.78 11.08
CA VAL A 105 4.06 -5.54 11.62
C VAL A 105 2.93 -4.52 11.79
N ALA A 106 2.54 -4.26 13.03
CA ALA A 106 1.44 -3.35 13.35
C ALA A 106 1.88 -1.93 13.77
N HIS A 107 3.19 -1.67 13.78
CA HIS A 107 3.75 -0.37 14.06
C HIS A 107 5.00 -0.11 13.19
N PRO A 108 5.08 1.01 12.44
CA PRO A 108 6.19 1.27 11.51
C PRO A 108 7.58 1.27 12.16
N TYR A 109 7.70 1.71 13.41
CA TYR A 109 9.00 1.73 14.12
C TYR A 109 9.61 0.35 14.38
N TRP A 110 8.87 -0.74 14.19
CA TRP A 110 9.45 -2.09 14.16
C TRP A 110 10.30 -2.37 12.93
N LEU A 111 10.26 -1.50 11.90
CA LEU A 111 10.95 -1.66 10.62
C LEU A 111 12.34 -2.25 10.77
N MET A 112 13.20 -1.61 11.56
CA MET A 112 14.61 -2.00 11.69
C MET A 112 14.77 -3.36 12.35
N ALA A 113 13.98 -3.64 13.39
CA ALA A 113 13.99 -4.93 14.06
C ALA A 113 13.53 -6.02 13.08
N VAL A 114 12.39 -5.85 12.43
CA VAL A 114 11.79 -6.87 11.55
C VAL A 114 12.62 -7.09 10.29
N ALA A 115 13.05 -6.02 9.62
CA ALA A 115 13.86 -6.11 8.40
C ALA A 115 15.16 -6.90 8.64
N SER A 116 15.78 -6.71 9.81
CA SER A 116 17.02 -7.43 10.16
C SER A 116 16.83 -8.94 10.32
N LEU A 117 15.61 -9.38 10.61
CA LEU A 117 15.26 -10.80 10.75
C LEU A 117 15.02 -11.48 9.39
N GLN A 118 14.93 -10.70 8.30
CA GLN A 118 14.72 -11.18 6.93
C GLN A 118 13.59 -12.21 6.83
N PRO A 119 12.36 -11.87 7.25
CA PRO A 119 11.25 -12.80 7.20
C PRO A 119 10.95 -13.24 5.76
N GLU A 120 10.53 -14.49 5.58
CA GLU A 120 10.12 -15.00 4.26
C GLU A 120 8.92 -14.20 3.71
N ILE A 121 7.98 -13.85 4.60
CA ILE A 121 6.80 -13.03 4.30
C ILE A 121 6.66 -11.93 5.35
N CYS A 122 6.51 -10.69 4.91
CA CYS A 122 6.27 -9.52 5.74
C CYS A 122 4.90 -8.90 5.43
N ILE A 123 4.01 -8.86 6.41
CA ILE A 123 2.68 -8.26 6.33
C ILE A 123 2.67 -7.00 7.18
N ALA A 124 2.44 -5.84 6.58
CA ALA A 124 2.31 -4.57 7.30
C ALA A 124 0.84 -4.25 7.57
N LEU A 125 0.46 -4.12 8.83
CA LEU A 125 -0.84 -3.61 9.25
C LEU A 125 -0.67 -2.16 9.70
N LEU A 126 -0.85 -1.21 8.80
CA LEU A 126 -0.55 0.20 8.99
C LEU A 126 -1.74 0.95 9.60
N PRO A 127 -1.68 1.33 10.88
CA PRO A 127 -2.79 2.02 11.48
C PRO A 127 -2.71 3.53 11.27
N GLU A 128 -3.81 4.21 11.63
CA GLU A 128 -3.76 5.67 11.71
C GLU A 128 -2.79 6.11 12.81
N PRO A 129 -1.97 7.14 12.54
CA PRO A 129 -1.08 7.70 13.55
C PRO A 129 -1.90 8.35 14.66
N VAL A 130 -1.43 8.24 15.90
CA VAL A 130 -2.08 8.82 17.09
C VAL A 130 -1.10 9.73 17.83
N GLY A 131 -1.60 10.87 18.31
CA GLY A 131 -0.78 11.82 19.09
C GLY A 131 0.41 12.34 18.29
N ASP A 132 1.60 12.25 18.87
CA ASP A 132 2.85 12.75 18.28
C ASP A 132 3.29 11.97 17.01
N GLU A 133 2.73 10.79 16.76
CA GLU A 133 2.97 10.03 15.52
C GLU A 133 2.48 10.81 14.28
N ALA A 134 1.39 11.57 14.40
CA ALA A 134 0.72 12.21 13.26
C ALA A 134 1.53 13.35 12.63
N THR A 135 2.51 13.89 13.36
CA THR A 135 3.39 14.96 12.90
C THR A 135 4.85 14.53 12.79
N SER A 136 5.15 13.24 13.05
CA SER A 136 6.50 12.70 13.06
C SER A 136 7.00 12.38 11.64
N PRO A 137 8.08 13.02 11.15
CA PRO A 137 8.70 12.62 9.88
C PRO A 137 9.25 11.19 9.90
N LEU A 138 9.62 10.71 11.10
CA LEU A 138 10.08 9.33 11.30
C LEU A 138 8.96 8.31 10.98
N TRP A 139 7.70 8.67 11.26
CA TRP A 139 6.56 7.80 11.00
C TRP A 139 6.38 7.52 9.51
N GLU A 140 6.31 8.57 8.70
CA GLU A 140 6.11 8.44 7.25
C GLU A 140 7.31 7.80 6.54
N SER A 141 8.54 8.12 6.94
CA SER A 141 9.73 7.44 6.39
C SER A 141 9.79 5.96 6.77
N SER A 142 9.44 5.62 8.03
CA SER A 142 9.33 4.22 8.47
C SER A 142 8.24 3.46 7.73
N ILE A 143 7.09 4.09 7.47
CA ILE A 143 6.04 3.50 6.62
C ILE A 143 6.57 3.25 5.23
N SER A 144 7.21 4.24 4.60
CA SER A 144 7.63 4.13 3.20
C SER A 144 8.62 2.98 3.01
N ARG A 145 9.60 2.85 3.92
CA ARG A 145 10.54 1.71 3.91
C ARG A 145 9.89 0.38 4.29
N LEU A 146 8.94 0.37 5.22
CA LEU A 146 8.21 -0.85 5.60
C LEU A 146 7.37 -1.37 4.42
N VAL A 147 6.74 -0.47 3.67
CA VAL A 147 6.02 -0.80 2.43
C VAL A 147 6.99 -1.39 1.40
N GLY A 148 8.20 -0.83 1.28
CA GLY A 148 9.23 -1.33 0.36
C GLY A 148 9.73 -2.75 0.65
N ILE A 149 9.46 -3.31 1.84
CA ILE A 149 9.83 -4.70 2.19
C ILE A 149 8.61 -5.60 2.44
N ALA A 150 7.38 -5.09 2.37
CA ALA A 150 6.19 -5.84 2.70
C ALA A 150 5.58 -6.53 1.47
N ASP A 151 5.17 -7.78 1.64
CA ASP A 151 4.45 -8.57 0.61
C ASP A 151 2.95 -8.25 0.56
N LEU A 152 2.42 -7.74 1.67
CA LEU A 152 1.03 -7.32 1.80
C LEU A 152 0.95 -6.16 2.79
N VAL A 153 0.29 -5.09 2.39
CA VAL A 153 0.03 -3.93 3.24
C VAL A 153 -1.47 -3.80 3.47
N ALA A 154 -1.91 -3.68 4.71
CA ALA A 154 -3.31 -3.44 5.05
C ALA A 154 -3.43 -2.16 5.88
N THR A 155 -4.44 -1.34 5.59
CA THR A 155 -4.62 -0.03 6.24
C THR A 155 -6.10 0.29 6.37
N SER A 156 -6.48 0.96 7.46
CA SER A 156 -7.85 1.47 7.65
C SER A 156 -8.11 2.81 6.94
N SER A 157 -7.07 3.56 6.57
CA SER A 157 -7.23 4.80 5.81
C SER A 157 -7.32 4.55 4.31
N GLU A 158 -8.42 5.02 3.72
CA GLU A 158 -8.64 4.97 2.28
C GLU A 158 -7.64 5.86 1.52
N THR A 159 -7.22 6.99 2.10
CA THR A 159 -6.18 7.84 1.51
C THR A 159 -4.84 7.11 1.43
N ARG A 160 -4.44 6.42 2.51
CA ARG A 160 -3.21 5.62 2.50
C ARG A 160 -3.34 4.43 1.56
N TYR A 161 -4.49 3.76 1.58
CA TYR A 161 -4.78 2.68 0.64
C TYR A 161 -4.58 3.16 -0.81
N MET A 162 -5.18 4.28 -1.19
CA MET A 162 -5.03 4.86 -2.52
C MET A 162 -3.57 5.16 -2.86
N LYS A 163 -2.81 5.80 -1.96
CA LYS A 163 -1.36 6.04 -2.14
C LYS A 163 -0.59 4.75 -2.43
N LEU A 164 -0.87 3.68 -1.68
CA LEU A 164 -0.22 2.39 -1.87
C LEU A 164 -0.54 1.78 -3.25
N LEU A 165 -1.77 1.94 -3.73
CA LEU A 165 -2.15 1.47 -5.08
C LEU A 165 -1.39 2.20 -6.18
N PHE A 166 -1.22 3.52 -6.04
CA PHE A 166 -0.42 4.32 -6.96
C PHE A 166 1.08 3.97 -6.90
N GLN A 167 1.57 3.50 -5.75
CA GLN A 167 2.92 2.94 -5.62
C GLN A 167 3.07 1.55 -6.27
N GLY A 168 1.97 0.92 -6.70
CA GLY A 168 1.99 -0.47 -7.17
C GLY A 168 2.11 -1.50 -6.05
N ALA A 169 1.96 -1.08 -4.79
CA ALA A 169 2.03 -1.97 -3.65
C ALA A 169 0.77 -2.83 -3.57
N ARG A 170 0.96 -4.04 -3.08
CA ARG A 170 -0.14 -4.95 -2.79
C ARG A 170 -0.85 -4.54 -1.52
N ALA A 171 -1.96 -3.84 -1.69
CA ALA A 171 -2.66 -3.20 -0.58
C ALA A 171 -4.09 -3.69 -0.40
N ILE A 172 -4.56 -3.72 0.85
CA ILE A 172 -5.95 -3.98 1.21
C ILE A 172 -6.46 -2.89 2.15
N TRP A 173 -7.63 -2.36 1.82
CA TRP A 173 -8.34 -1.44 2.70
C TRP A 173 -9.13 -2.22 3.75
N LEU A 174 -8.86 -1.92 5.02
CA LEU A 174 -9.53 -2.49 6.19
C LEU A 174 -10.66 -1.59 6.71
N GLY A 175 -11.11 -0.62 5.91
CA GLY A 175 -12.32 0.14 6.19
C GLY A 175 -13.52 -0.59 5.60
N GLY A 176 -14.33 -1.22 6.44
CA GLY A 176 -15.66 -1.69 6.04
C GLY A 176 -16.67 -0.59 6.24
N GLU A 177 -17.35 -0.16 5.18
CA GLU A 177 -18.53 0.71 5.30
C GLU A 177 -19.81 -0.12 5.55
N ASP A 178 -19.85 -1.36 5.06
CA ASP A 178 -20.92 -2.30 5.32
C ASP A 178 -20.58 -3.16 6.55
N THR A 179 -21.48 -3.15 7.52
CA THR A 179 -21.37 -3.98 8.74
C THR A 179 -22.04 -5.34 8.55
N SER A 180 -22.70 -5.55 7.41
CA SER A 180 -23.38 -6.80 7.07
C SER A 180 -22.37 -7.91 6.80
N PRO A 181 -22.64 -9.15 7.27
CA PRO A 181 -21.84 -10.30 6.90
C PRO A 181 -21.87 -10.54 5.38
N ALA A 182 -20.69 -10.60 4.76
CA ALA A 182 -20.48 -10.96 3.36
C ALA A 182 -20.10 -12.44 3.18
N GLY A 183 -19.76 -13.15 4.26
CA GLY A 183 -19.35 -14.54 4.23
C GLY A 183 -19.19 -15.14 5.62
N TYR A 184 -18.64 -16.37 5.70
CA TYR A 184 -18.43 -17.07 6.96
C TYR A 184 -17.15 -17.90 6.92
N ILE A 185 -16.40 -17.93 8.04
CA ILE A 185 -15.37 -18.92 8.31
C ILE A 185 -15.86 -19.90 9.37
N GLN A 186 -15.39 -21.15 9.29
CA GLN A 186 -15.70 -22.17 10.29
C GLN A 186 -14.49 -22.33 11.22
N TYR A 187 -14.68 -22.03 12.50
CA TYR A 187 -13.65 -22.13 13.53
C TYR A 187 -14.22 -22.82 14.77
N ASP A 188 -13.56 -23.88 15.22
CA ASP A 188 -13.96 -24.69 16.39
C ASP A 188 -15.46 -25.08 16.38
N GLY A 189 -15.95 -25.53 15.22
CA GLY A 189 -17.36 -25.89 15.01
C GLY A 189 -18.35 -24.72 14.95
N THR A 190 -17.88 -23.48 15.10
CA THR A 190 -18.69 -22.25 15.07
C THR A 190 -18.54 -21.54 13.74
N ARG A 191 -19.65 -21.02 13.18
CA ARG A 191 -19.62 -20.16 11.99
C ARG A 191 -19.45 -18.72 12.41
N ILE A 192 -18.31 -18.13 12.08
CA ILE A 192 -17.99 -16.73 12.35
C ILE A 192 -18.36 -15.92 11.09
N PRO A 193 -19.29 -14.95 11.17
CA PRO A 193 -19.60 -14.07 10.05
C PRO A 193 -18.40 -13.18 9.74
N LEU A 194 -18.09 -13.02 8.46
CA LEU A 194 -17.05 -12.13 7.96
C LEU A 194 -17.67 -10.97 7.18
N ARG A 195 -17.13 -9.78 7.37
CA ARG A 195 -17.36 -8.58 6.56
C ARG A 195 -16.59 -8.69 5.25
N ASP A 196 -16.93 -7.82 4.30
CA ASP A 196 -16.33 -7.78 2.97
C ASP A 196 -14.80 -7.61 3.01
N TYR A 197 -14.32 -6.64 3.80
CA TYR A 197 -12.89 -6.37 3.92
C TYR A 197 -12.11 -7.50 4.60
N GLU A 198 -12.76 -8.25 5.50
CA GLU A 198 -12.17 -9.43 6.14
C GLU A 198 -11.97 -10.55 5.11
N ILE A 199 -12.95 -10.75 4.22
CA ILE A 199 -12.82 -11.70 3.11
C ILE A 199 -11.71 -11.25 2.15
N PHE A 200 -11.68 -9.98 1.76
CA PHE A 200 -10.60 -9.46 0.91
C PHE A 200 -9.23 -9.64 1.56
N PHE A 201 -9.10 -9.30 2.84
CA PHE A 201 -7.86 -9.50 3.57
C PHE A 201 -7.41 -10.97 3.54
N MET A 202 -8.29 -11.92 3.83
CA MET A 202 -7.95 -13.34 3.88
C MET A 202 -7.51 -13.90 2.53
N HIS A 203 -8.17 -13.52 1.44
CA HIS A 203 -7.74 -13.95 0.11
C HIS A 203 -6.45 -13.27 -0.34
N ALA A 204 -6.24 -12.00 0.03
CA ALA A 204 -5.00 -11.30 -0.25
C ALA A 204 -3.83 -11.96 0.50
N LEU A 205 -4.01 -12.24 1.79
CA LEU A 205 -3.08 -12.99 2.61
C LEU A 205 -2.74 -14.33 1.96
N GLN A 206 -3.73 -15.14 1.61
CA GLN A 206 -3.49 -16.45 0.98
C GLN A 206 -2.69 -16.33 -0.32
N GLN A 207 -3.02 -15.35 -1.16
CA GLN A 207 -2.26 -15.10 -2.38
C GLN A 207 -0.81 -14.66 -2.08
N ALA A 208 -0.56 -13.93 -0.98
CA ALA A 208 0.79 -13.52 -0.58
C ALA A 208 1.61 -14.73 -0.13
N LEU A 209 1.03 -15.53 0.77
CA LEU A 209 1.62 -16.76 1.28
C LEU A 209 1.92 -17.80 0.18
N THR A 210 1.18 -17.76 -0.94
CA THR A 210 1.34 -18.70 -2.06
C THR A 210 2.07 -18.11 -3.26
N GLY A 211 2.54 -16.86 -3.20
CA GLY A 211 3.18 -16.16 -4.32
C GLY A 211 2.27 -16.01 -5.55
N LYS A 212 0.95 -16.02 -5.36
CA LYS A 212 -0.03 -15.86 -6.46
C LYS A 212 -0.18 -14.38 -6.81
N PRO A 213 -0.46 -14.06 -8.09
CA PRO A 213 -0.69 -12.68 -8.53
C PRO A 213 -1.83 -12.04 -7.76
N ASP A 214 -1.68 -10.74 -7.51
CA ASP A 214 -2.67 -9.95 -6.79
C ASP A 214 -3.92 -9.71 -7.64
N ARG A 215 -5.02 -10.35 -7.27
CA ARG A 215 -6.34 -10.14 -7.89
C ARG A 215 -7.31 -9.44 -6.97
N ILE A 216 -7.02 -9.43 -5.68
CA ILE A 216 -7.96 -8.97 -4.66
C ILE A 216 -7.99 -7.46 -4.60
N THR A 217 -6.85 -6.80 -4.75
CA THR A 217 -6.78 -5.35 -4.80
C THR A 217 -7.62 -4.78 -5.94
N THR A 218 -7.54 -5.36 -7.14
CA THR A 218 -8.41 -4.99 -8.28
C THR A 218 -9.89 -5.23 -7.97
N LEU A 219 -10.23 -6.35 -7.31
CA LEU A 219 -11.61 -6.64 -6.92
C LEU A 219 -12.14 -5.61 -5.92
N GLN A 220 -11.36 -5.27 -4.90
CA GLN A 220 -11.72 -4.26 -3.90
C GLN A 220 -11.89 -2.88 -4.57
N CYS A 221 -11.03 -2.51 -5.52
CA CYS A 221 -11.19 -1.29 -6.32
C CYS A 221 -12.52 -1.25 -7.09
N ARG A 222 -12.97 -2.38 -7.67
CA ARG A 222 -14.29 -2.44 -8.35
C ARG A 222 -15.43 -2.17 -7.38
N VAL A 223 -15.40 -2.82 -6.22
CA VAL A 223 -16.41 -2.61 -5.17
C VAL A 223 -16.44 -1.15 -4.71
N ARG A 224 -15.28 -0.52 -4.54
CA ARG A 224 -15.19 0.92 -4.20
C ARG A 224 -15.71 1.82 -5.31
N ALA A 225 -15.34 1.56 -6.57
CA ALA A 225 -15.88 2.32 -7.70
C ALA A 225 -17.41 2.23 -7.76
N ASP A 226 -17.98 1.03 -7.55
CA ASP A 226 -19.42 0.84 -7.51
C ASP A 226 -20.09 1.55 -6.33
N TYR A 227 -19.45 1.54 -5.16
CA TYR A 227 -19.90 2.33 -4.01
C TYR A 227 -20.00 3.82 -4.36
N TYR A 228 -18.93 4.42 -4.92
CA TYR A 228 -18.95 5.84 -5.27
C TYR A 228 -19.92 6.16 -6.41
N ARG A 229 -20.14 5.25 -7.36
CA ARG A 229 -21.21 5.41 -8.37
C ARG A 229 -22.59 5.46 -7.73
N GLN A 230 -22.88 4.57 -6.79
CA GLN A 230 -24.14 4.55 -6.07
C GLN A 230 -24.32 5.79 -5.18
N LEU A 231 -23.25 6.20 -4.49
CA LEU A 231 -23.25 7.40 -3.67
C LEU A 231 -23.52 8.64 -4.54
N ARG A 232 -22.77 8.80 -5.64
CA ARG A 232 -22.98 9.86 -6.65
C ARG A 232 -24.40 9.88 -7.20
N ALA A 233 -24.99 8.71 -7.46
CA ALA A 233 -26.37 8.62 -7.95
C ALA A 233 -27.40 9.11 -6.92
N LYS A 234 -27.11 8.99 -5.62
CA LYS A 234 -27.98 9.45 -4.51
C LYS A 234 -27.76 10.93 -4.17
N THR A 235 -26.50 11.36 -4.10
CA THR A 235 -26.13 12.72 -3.66
C THR A 235 -26.11 13.73 -4.80
N GLY A 236 -26.05 13.27 -6.06
CA GLY A 236 -25.73 14.11 -7.20
C GLY A 236 -24.23 14.35 -7.35
N ALA A 237 -23.88 15.21 -8.29
CA ALA A 237 -22.50 15.58 -8.60
C ALA A 237 -21.85 16.33 -7.42
N HIS A 238 -20.67 15.87 -6.99
CA HIS A 238 -19.98 16.36 -5.80
C HIS A 238 -18.46 16.17 -5.96
N GLU A 239 -17.67 17.20 -5.64
CA GLU A 239 -16.21 17.24 -5.82
C GLU A 239 -15.51 15.96 -5.32
N THR A 240 -15.56 15.68 -4.01
CA THR A 240 -14.84 14.55 -3.40
C THR A 240 -15.31 13.18 -3.91
N ILE A 241 -16.63 12.99 -4.07
CA ILE A 241 -17.20 11.71 -4.54
C ILE A 241 -16.74 11.44 -5.97
N SER A 242 -16.83 12.44 -6.85
CA SER A 242 -16.43 12.30 -8.25
C SER A 242 -14.91 12.16 -8.40
N PHE A 243 -14.12 12.80 -7.53
CA PHE A 243 -12.67 12.66 -7.50
C PHE A 243 -12.26 11.23 -7.10
N LEU A 244 -12.78 10.71 -5.99
CA LEU A 244 -12.48 9.34 -5.54
C LEU A 244 -12.98 8.30 -6.55
N LEU A 245 -14.17 8.51 -7.13
CA LEU A 245 -14.65 7.67 -8.23
C LEU A 245 -13.67 7.67 -9.40
N SER A 246 -13.18 8.84 -9.81
CA SER A 246 -12.22 8.94 -10.92
C SER A 246 -10.90 8.24 -10.64
N ALA A 247 -10.41 8.27 -9.39
CA ALA A 247 -9.19 7.57 -8.99
C ALA A 247 -9.36 6.05 -9.06
N TYR A 248 -10.48 5.51 -8.55
CA TYR A 248 -10.75 4.08 -8.70
C TYR A 248 -11.01 3.66 -10.16
N GLU A 249 -11.73 4.48 -10.93
CA GLU A 249 -11.92 4.24 -12.36
C GLU A 249 -10.59 4.27 -13.12
N TYR A 250 -9.68 5.17 -12.76
CA TYR A 250 -8.32 5.23 -13.31
C TYR A 250 -7.53 3.95 -13.01
N LEU A 251 -7.51 3.51 -11.76
CA LEU A 251 -6.81 2.29 -11.35
C LEU A 251 -7.36 1.04 -12.06
N LEU A 252 -8.66 1.03 -12.35
CA LEU A 252 -9.35 -0.02 -13.10
C LEU A 252 -9.25 0.11 -14.62
N GLU A 253 -8.54 1.12 -15.12
CA GLU A 253 -8.42 1.43 -16.56
C GLU A 253 -9.78 1.64 -17.25
N ASP A 254 -10.73 2.19 -16.50
CA ASP A 254 -12.08 2.52 -16.98
C ASP A 254 -12.06 3.86 -17.72
N SER A 255 -12.59 3.86 -18.94
CA SER A 255 -12.65 5.06 -19.79
C SER A 255 -13.49 6.20 -19.20
N ARG A 256 -14.31 5.92 -18.19
CA ARG A 256 -15.10 6.92 -17.45
C ARG A 256 -14.26 7.80 -16.53
N ALA A 257 -13.04 7.40 -16.16
CA ALA A 257 -12.19 8.13 -15.21
C ALA A 257 -12.06 9.62 -15.55
N ALA A 258 -11.79 9.95 -16.82
CA ALA A 258 -11.64 11.33 -17.28
C ALA A 258 -12.94 12.15 -17.12
N ALA A 259 -14.10 11.54 -17.34
CA ALA A 259 -15.39 12.21 -17.20
C ALA A 259 -15.70 12.51 -15.72
N SER A 260 -15.49 11.52 -14.85
CA SER A 260 -15.65 11.65 -13.39
C SER A 260 -14.70 12.73 -12.83
N LEU A 261 -13.44 12.78 -13.29
CA LEU A 261 -12.49 13.79 -12.86
C LEU A 261 -12.85 15.20 -13.34
N LYS A 262 -13.31 15.35 -14.58
CA LYS A 262 -13.78 16.65 -15.11
C LYS A 262 -14.97 17.18 -14.34
N GLU A 263 -15.87 16.31 -13.89
CA GLU A 263 -16.95 16.70 -12.98
C GLU A 263 -16.38 17.19 -11.64
N ALA A 264 -15.48 16.43 -11.01
CA ALA A 264 -14.85 16.83 -9.76
C ALA A 264 -14.17 18.21 -9.87
N PHE A 265 -13.39 18.41 -10.94
CA PHE A 265 -12.74 19.69 -11.23
C PHE A 265 -13.74 20.83 -11.42
N THR A 266 -14.82 20.60 -12.17
CA THR A 266 -15.87 21.62 -12.38
C THR A 266 -16.48 22.06 -11.05
N HIS A 267 -16.75 21.12 -10.14
CA HIS A 267 -17.25 21.43 -8.82
C HIS A 267 -16.22 22.17 -7.95
N ALA A 268 -14.95 21.78 -7.99
CA ALA A 268 -13.89 22.49 -7.29
C ALA A 268 -13.77 23.96 -7.73
N VAL A 269 -13.88 24.22 -9.05
CA VAL A 269 -13.89 25.58 -9.62
C VAL A 269 -15.10 26.37 -9.15
N ILE A 270 -16.31 25.79 -9.21
CA ILE A 270 -17.55 26.44 -8.76
C ILE A 270 -17.48 26.78 -7.27
N ASN A 271 -16.87 25.92 -6.46
CA ASN A 271 -16.66 26.12 -5.02
C ASN A 271 -15.54 27.12 -4.70
N GLY A 272 -14.87 27.69 -5.71
CA GLY A 272 -13.83 28.70 -5.53
C GLY A 272 -12.49 28.16 -5.02
N ARG A 273 -12.23 26.86 -5.19
CA ARG A 273 -10.98 26.24 -4.76
C ARG A 273 -9.82 26.69 -5.65
N GLN A 274 -8.86 27.42 -5.08
CA GLN A 274 -7.79 28.08 -5.84
C GLN A 274 -6.75 27.10 -6.40
N ASP A 275 -6.52 25.97 -5.73
CA ASP A 275 -5.54 24.95 -6.10
C ASP A 275 -6.10 23.90 -7.07
N CYS A 276 -7.36 24.00 -7.51
CA CYS A 276 -8.04 22.93 -8.26
C CYS A 276 -7.37 22.54 -9.59
N VAL A 277 -6.61 23.45 -10.21
CA VAL A 277 -5.83 23.13 -11.42
C VAL A 277 -4.72 22.13 -11.10
N VAL A 278 -4.04 22.30 -9.98
CA VAL A 278 -2.94 21.42 -9.54
C VAL A 278 -3.49 20.18 -8.86
N SER A 279 -4.52 20.31 -8.02
CA SER A 279 -5.05 19.18 -7.24
C SER A 279 -6.02 18.27 -7.99
N HIS A 280 -6.71 18.77 -9.02
CA HIS A 280 -7.70 17.98 -9.78
C HIS A 280 -7.37 17.92 -11.27
N TYR A 281 -7.23 19.07 -11.94
CA TYR A 281 -7.06 19.09 -13.39
C TYR A 281 -5.78 18.37 -13.84
N ARG A 282 -4.67 18.53 -13.10
CA ARG A 282 -3.40 17.84 -13.36
C ARG A 282 -3.56 16.33 -13.48
N PHE A 283 -4.45 15.71 -12.70
CA PHE A 283 -4.64 14.25 -12.72
C PHE A 283 -5.19 13.73 -14.07
N LEU A 284 -5.74 14.59 -14.95
CA LEU A 284 -6.03 14.22 -16.34
C LEU A 284 -4.76 13.83 -17.10
N SER A 285 -3.60 14.38 -16.73
CA SER A 285 -2.31 14.03 -17.31
C SER A 285 -2.00 12.55 -17.12
N ALA A 286 -2.21 12.02 -15.91
CA ALA A 286 -2.03 10.60 -15.63
C ALA A 286 -3.01 9.74 -16.43
N ILE A 287 -4.30 10.13 -16.46
CA ILE A 287 -5.34 9.41 -17.21
C ILE A 287 -5.02 9.33 -18.71
N TYR A 288 -4.57 10.43 -19.30
CA TYR A 288 -4.17 10.46 -20.70
C TYR A 288 -2.86 9.69 -20.95
N ALA A 289 -1.86 9.84 -20.09
CA ALA A 289 -0.60 9.10 -20.19
C ALA A 289 -0.84 7.58 -20.12
N ARG A 290 -1.66 7.12 -19.18
CA ARG A 290 -1.98 5.69 -19.02
C ARG A 290 -2.79 5.12 -20.19
N SER A 291 -3.57 5.93 -20.88
CA SER A 291 -4.31 5.53 -22.09
C SER A 291 -3.51 5.68 -23.40
N GLY A 292 -2.23 6.08 -23.33
CA GLY A 292 -1.36 6.27 -24.49
C GLY A 292 -1.58 7.59 -25.24
N GLN A 293 -2.38 8.50 -24.70
CA GLN A 293 -2.63 9.84 -25.25
C GLN A 293 -1.56 10.81 -24.76
N ILE A 294 -0.31 10.61 -25.20
CA ILE A 294 0.88 11.28 -24.64
C ILE A 294 0.87 12.79 -24.91
N GLU A 295 0.44 13.21 -26.10
CA GLU A 295 0.34 14.63 -26.47
C GLU A 295 -0.67 15.36 -25.59
N GLU A 296 -1.85 14.79 -25.39
CA GLU A 296 -2.89 15.34 -24.53
C GLU A 296 -2.46 15.36 -23.06
N ALA A 297 -1.78 14.31 -22.60
CA ALA A 297 -1.22 14.25 -21.25
C ALA A 297 -0.22 15.38 -21.01
N LEU A 298 0.70 15.57 -21.95
CA LEU A 298 1.72 16.62 -21.90
C LEU A 298 1.10 18.01 -21.93
N GLN A 299 0.08 18.25 -22.76
CA GLN A 299 -0.67 19.51 -22.78
C GLN A 299 -1.33 19.82 -21.43
N VAL A 300 -1.98 18.83 -20.81
CA VAL A 300 -2.57 18.99 -19.47
C VAL A 300 -1.50 19.35 -18.44
N PHE A 301 -0.37 18.63 -18.44
CA PHE A 301 0.74 18.94 -17.54
C PHE A 301 1.23 20.38 -17.72
N GLY A 302 1.47 20.81 -18.96
CA GLY A 302 1.89 22.17 -19.29
C GLY A 302 0.92 23.26 -18.82
N ILE A 303 -0.40 23.04 -18.95
CA ILE A 303 -1.42 23.95 -18.41
C ILE A 303 -1.36 24.02 -16.88
N SER A 304 -1.11 22.88 -16.24
CA SER A 304 -1.09 22.78 -14.77
C SER A 304 0.24 23.21 -14.13
N ALA A 305 1.29 23.45 -14.92
CA ALA A 305 2.62 23.83 -14.43
C ALA A 305 2.59 25.22 -13.77
N ASN A 306 2.73 25.26 -12.44
CA ASN A 306 2.48 26.46 -11.64
C ASN A 306 3.76 27.24 -11.28
N ASN A 307 4.94 26.67 -11.49
CA ASN A 307 6.22 27.27 -11.14
C ASN A 307 7.27 27.09 -12.26
N GLU A 308 8.42 27.77 -12.14
CA GLU A 308 9.48 27.75 -13.16
C GLU A 308 10.10 26.35 -13.34
N GLN A 309 10.25 25.59 -12.25
CA GLN A 309 10.81 24.24 -12.29
C GLN A 309 9.90 23.30 -13.09
N GLU A 310 8.58 23.34 -12.86
CA GLU A 310 7.60 22.55 -13.61
C GLU A 310 7.53 22.96 -15.08
N ARG A 311 7.67 24.25 -15.40
CA ARG A 311 7.72 24.74 -16.78
C ARG A 311 8.98 24.26 -17.52
N HIS A 312 10.14 24.32 -16.86
CA HIS A 312 11.37 23.78 -17.43
C HIS A 312 11.27 22.27 -17.65
N HIS A 313 10.64 21.57 -16.71
CA HIS A 313 10.38 20.14 -16.83
C HIS A 313 9.45 19.83 -18.01
N TYR A 314 8.37 20.61 -18.19
CA TYR A 314 7.51 20.51 -19.37
C TYR A 314 8.30 20.69 -20.68
N GLU A 315 9.17 21.69 -20.79
CA GLU A 315 10.03 21.89 -21.96
C GLU A 315 10.99 20.72 -22.20
N GLN A 316 11.46 20.05 -21.15
CA GLN A 316 12.25 18.82 -21.26
C GLN A 316 11.42 17.67 -21.83
N LEU A 317 10.20 17.47 -21.34
CA LEU A 317 9.29 16.45 -21.86
C LEU A 317 8.92 16.68 -23.33
N CYS A 318 8.70 17.93 -23.74
CA CYS A 318 8.49 18.27 -25.15
C CYS A 318 9.68 17.85 -26.02
N ARG A 319 10.92 18.12 -25.57
CA ARG A 319 12.13 17.73 -26.31
C ARG A 319 12.28 16.22 -26.42
N TRP A 320 11.92 15.47 -25.37
CA TRP A 320 11.91 14.00 -25.42
C TRP A 320 10.86 13.46 -26.37
N LEU A 321 9.66 14.05 -26.37
CA LEU A 321 8.60 13.67 -27.30
C LEU A 321 9.02 13.93 -28.76
N GLU A 322 9.62 15.09 -29.04
CA GLU A 322 10.17 15.43 -30.36
C GLU A 322 11.29 14.48 -30.81
N ALA A 323 12.04 13.91 -29.86
CA ALA A 323 13.07 12.90 -30.11
C ALA A 323 12.53 11.48 -30.31
N GLY A 324 11.21 11.26 -30.14
CA GLY A 324 10.56 9.95 -30.26
C GLY A 324 10.61 9.11 -28.98
N GLU A 325 10.98 9.69 -27.84
CA GLU A 325 11.10 8.99 -26.54
C GLU A 325 9.74 8.91 -25.83
N GLU A 326 8.70 8.43 -26.52
CA GLU A 326 7.30 8.45 -26.05
C GLU A 326 7.10 7.71 -24.73
N GLN A 327 7.66 6.50 -24.60
CA GLN A 327 7.55 5.67 -23.39
C GLN A 327 8.24 6.33 -22.19
N LEU A 328 9.33 7.06 -22.41
CA LEU A 328 10.01 7.80 -21.35
C LEU A 328 9.16 9.00 -20.88
N VAL A 329 8.58 9.74 -21.81
CA VAL A 329 7.63 10.82 -21.49
C VAL A 329 6.43 10.27 -20.74
N GLN A 330 5.89 9.12 -21.15
CA GLN A 330 4.79 8.44 -20.49
C GLN A 330 5.15 8.09 -19.04
N ALA A 331 6.29 7.43 -18.82
CA ALA A 331 6.75 7.05 -17.48
C ALA A 331 6.94 8.27 -16.57
N GLU A 332 7.53 9.36 -17.10
CA GLU A 332 7.76 10.56 -16.32
C GLU A 332 6.47 11.32 -15.98
N LEU A 333 5.51 11.38 -16.91
CA LEU A 333 4.19 11.95 -16.64
C LEU A 333 3.43 11.14 -15.57
N LEU A 334 3.56 9.81 -15.57
CA LEU A 334 2.99 8.96 -14.52
C LEU A 334 3.67 9.21 -13.17
N ARG A 335 5.01 9.27 -13.13
CA ARG A 335 5.79 9.54 -11.92
C ARG A 335 5.44 10.89 -11.27
N ILE A 336 5.32 11.96 -12.07
CA ILE A 336 4.97 13.31 -11.57
C ILE A 336 3.54 13.35 -10.99
N ASN A 337 2.68 12.43 -11.40
CA ASN A 337 1.34 12.26 -10.83
C ASN A 337 1.30 11.18 -9.73
N ASP A 338 2.46 10.83 -9.16
CA ASP A 338 2.64 9.83 -8.11
C ASP A 338 2.20 8.40 -8.48
N ASP A 339 1.91 8.11 -9.76
CA ASP A 339 1.64 6.74 -10.24
C ASP A 339 2.94 5.99 -10.55
N TYR A 340 3.71 5.77 -9.49
CA TYR A 340 4.98 5.03 -9.55
C TYR A 340 4.79 3.61 -10.07
N GLY A 341 3.70 2.93 -9.68
CA GLY A 341 3.43 1.55 -10.11
C GLY A 341 3.23 1.43 -11.61
N SER A 342 2.47 2.35 -12.23
CA SER A 342 2.34 2.36 -13.70
C SER A 342 3.60 2.86 -14.39
N ALA A 343 4.31 3.84 -13.82
CA ALA A 343 5.58 4.29 -14.36
C ALA A 343 6.62 3.16 -14.42
N LEU A 344 6.75 2.37 -13.35
CA LEU A 344 7.64 1.20 -13.29
C LEU A 344 7.28 0.16 -14.36
N ARG A 345 5.99 -0.12 -14.57
CA ARG A 345 5.54 -1.04 -15.64
C ARG A 345 5.96 -0.58 -17.03
N VAL A 346 5.80 0.71 -17.33
CA VAL A 346 6.24 1.30 -18.62
C VAL A 346 7.77 1.19 -18.77
N LEU A 347 8.52 1.43 -17.70
CA LEU A 347 9.98 1.32 -17.72
C LEU A 347 10.46 -0.13 -17.86
N ASP A 348 9.76 -1.10 -17.29
CA ASP A 348 10.05 -2.52 -17.46
C ASP A 348 9.85 -2.97 -18.93
N GLU A 349 8.85 -2.42 -19.61
CA GLU A 349 8.64 -2.66 -21.05
C GLU A 349 9.70 -1.97 -21.93
N LEU A 350 10.11 -0.75 -21.57
CA LEU A 350 11.16 0.00 -22.30
C LEU A 350 12.53 -0.69 -22.22
N GLY A 351 12.92 -1.13 -21.01
CA GLY A 351 14.19 -1.80 -20.76
C GLY A 351 15.44 -0.93 -21.04
N GLY A 352 16.61 -1.56 -20.92
CA GLY A 352 17.90 -0.89 -21.15
C GLY A 352 18.36 0.03 -20.03
N GLU A 353 19.44 0.78 -20.29
CA GLU A 353 20.13 1.60 -19.28
C GLU A 353 19.31 2.84 -18.88
N THR A 354 18.62 3.46 -19.82
CA THR A 354 17.71 4.58 -19.54
C THR A 354 16.61 4.16 -18.57
N ALA A 355 15.91 3.05 -18.85
CA ALA A 355 14.87 2.56 -17.96
C ALA A 355 15.41 2.22 -16.57
N ARG A 356 16.59 1.59 -16.49
CA ARG A 356 17.26 1.30 -15.21
C ARG A 356 17.48 2.57 -14.38
N HIS A 357 18.00 3.64 -14.99
CA HIS A 357 18.22 4.92 -14.31
C HIS A 357 16.92 5.53 -13.76
N TRP A 358 15.84 5.46 -14.52
CA TRP A 358 14.55 6.00 -14.08
C TRP A 358 13.88 5.14 -13.00
N LYS A 359 14.00 3.81 -13.09
CA LYS A 359 13.54 2.91 -12.02
C LYS A 359 14.30 3.16 -10.72
N PHE A 360 15.61 3.38 -10.79
CA PHE A 360 16.42 3.76 -9.63
C PHE A 360 15.86 5.01 -8.95
N ARG A 361 15.56 6.07 -9.71
CA ARG A 361 14.95 7.29 -9.16
C ARG A 361 13.61 7.03 -8.48
N ILE A 362 12.73 6.25 -9.11
CA ILE A 362 11.43 5.91 -8.51
C ILE A 362 11.63 5.16 -7.19
N TYR A 363 12.50 4.15 -7.13
CA TYR A 363 12.75 3.41 -5.90
C TYR A 363 13.40 4.26 -4.80
N GLN A 364 14.18 5.28 -5.15
CA GLN A 364 14.63 6.27 -4.18
C GLN A 364 13.48 7.12 -3.63
N GLU A 365 12.57 7.59 -4.50
CA GLU A 365 11.40 8.40 -4.13
C GLU A 365 10.40 7.62 -3.29
N THR A 366 10.24 6.31 -3.53
CA THR A 366 9.34 5.43 -2.76
C THR A 366 10.01 4.76 -1.56
N GLU A 367 11.28 5.06 -1.29
CA GLU A 367 12.11 4.43 -0.24
C GLU A 367 12.19 2.89 -0.33
N CYS A 368 12.09 2.32 -1.54
CA CYS A 368 12.37 0.90 -1.82
C CYS A 368 13.89 0.67 -1.90
N VAL A 369 14.53 0.72 -0.73
CA VAL A 369 16.00 0.81 -0.58
C VAL A 369 16.75 -0.33 -1.27
N GLU A 370 16.30 -1.56 -1.07
CA GLU A 370 16.97 -2.76 -1.62
C GLU A 370 16.84 -2.82 -3.15
N ASP A 371 15.66 -2.49 -3.69
CA ASP A 371 15.44 -2.43 -5.14
C ASP A 371 16.25 -1.32 -5.79
N ALA A 372 16.31 -0.14 -5.16
CA ALA A 372 17.17 0.95 -5.62
C ALA A 372 18.64 0.51 -5.65
N LEU A 373 19.13 -0.13 -4.58
CA LEU A 373 20.51 -0.57 -4.49
C LEU A 373 20.85 -1.64 -5.53
N ALA A 374 19.93 -2.55 -5.83
CA ALA A 374 20.08 -3.59 -6.85
C ALA A 374 20.22 -3.02 -8.28
N LEU A 375 19.71 -1.80 -8.52
CA LEU A 375 19.83 -1.13 -9.83
C LEU A 375 21.09 -0.28 -9.99
N VAL A 376 21.87 -0.04 -8.92
CA VAL A 376 23.09 0.77 -9.00
C VAL A 376 24.16 0.03 -9.80
N HIS A 377 24.69 0.70 -10.82
CA HIS A 377 25.82 0.23 -11.60
C HIS A 377 27.05 1.12 -11.35
N ALA A 378 28.26 0.57 -11.52
CA ALA A 378 29.49 1.33 -11.32
C ALA A 378 29.60 2.55 -12.24
N SER A 379 28.94 2.52 -13.41
CA SER A 379 28.86 3.65 -14.33
C SER A 379 27.99 4.81 -13.82
N ASP A 380 27.15 4.62 -12.79
CA ASP A 380 26.33 5.71 -12.24
C ASP A 380 27.09 6.55 -11.21
N ILE A 381 28.18 6.01 -10.65
CA ILE A 381 28.99 6.66 -9.62
C ILE A 381 30.14 7.39 -10.32
N GLN A 382 29.82 8.52 -10.97
CA GLN A 382 30.78 9.28 -11.78
C GLN A 382 31.34 10.50 -11.07
N ASP A 383 30.64 11.01 -10.06
CA ASP A 383 30.98 12.24 -9.36
C ASP A 383 30.80 12.09 -7.83
N ALA A 384 31.20 13.13 -7.08
CA ALA A 384 31.10 13.12 -5.63
C ALA A 384 29.64 13.01 -5.14
N THR A 385 28.70 13.63 -5.85
CA THR A 385 27.28 13.64 -5.48
C THR A 385 26.64 12.26 -5.62
N SER A 386 26.87 11.57 -6.74
CA SER A 386 26.42 10.20 -6.98
C SER A 386 27.07 9.21 -6.00
N LEU A 387 28.34 9.42 -5.65
CA LEU A 387 29.01 8.63 -4.61
C LEU A 387 28.38 8.84 -3.22
N LEU A 388 28.05 10.09 -2.88
CA LEU A 388 27.36 10.44 -1.63
C LEU A 388 26.00 9.74 -1.54
N GLN A 389 25.17 9.86 -2.59
CA GLN A 389 23.85 9.21 -2.66
C GLN A 389 23.96 7.69 -2.56
N TYR A 390 24.94 7.09 -3.24
CA TYR A 390 25.20 5.65 -3.13
C TYR A 390 25.58 5.22 -1.71
N ARG A 391 26.45 5.99 -1.03
CA ARG A 391 26.83 5.72 0.36
C ARG A 391 25.66 5.84 1.32
N GLN A 392 24.81 6.86 1.16
CA GLN A 392 23.59 7.02 1.95
C GLN A 392 22.65 5.83 1.75
N LEU A 393 22.37 5.45 0.50
CA LEU A 393 21.51 4.32 0.17
C LEU A 393 22.06 3.00 0.73
N SER A 394 23.36 2.76 0.55
CA SER A 394 24.06 1.58 1.07
C SER A 394 24.03 1.56 2.61
N GLY A 395 24.20 2.71 3.26
CA GLY A 395 24.09 2.85 4.71
C GLY A 395 22.71 2.46 5.21
N THR A 396 21.64 2.94 4.55
CA THR A 396 20.26 2.58 4.88
C THR A 396 20.00 1.09 4.67
N ALA A 397 20.49 0.49 3.58
CA ALA A 397 20.36 -0.94 3.33
C ALA A 397 21.05 -1.78 4.42
N LEU A 398 22.29 -1.43 4.79
CA LEU A 398 22.99 -2.08 5.90
C LEU A 398 22.23 -1.94 7.22
N ALA A 399 21.63 -0.78 7.46
CA ALA A 399 20.78 -0.54 8.61
C ALA A 399 19.58 -1.53 8.62
N LEU A 400 18.83 -1.61 7.54
CA LEU A 400 17.68 -2.52 7.39
C LEU A 400 18.08 -3.98 7.56
N ARG A 401 19.28 -4.38 7.13
CA ARG A 401 19.82 -5.74 7.30
C ARG A 401 20.35 -6.01 8.72
N GLY A 402 20.28 -5.06 9.64
CA GLY A 402 20.81 -5.19 11.01
C GLY A 402 22.32 -4.95 11.13
N GLU A 403 23.02 -4.58 10.06
CA GLU A 403 24.46 -4.31 10.04
C GLU A 403 24.77 -2.88 10.55
N ARG A 404 24.37 -2.59 11.79
CA ARG A 404 24.44 -1.25 12.40
C ARG A 404 25.80 -0.59 12.29
N HIS A 405 26.87 -1.31 12.59
CA HIS A 405 28.23 -0.75 12.54
C HIS A 405 28.64 -0.35 11.13
N GLY A 406 28.24 -1.14 10.13
CA GLY A 406 28.46 -0.81 8.72
C GLY A 406 27.65 0.42 8.29
N ALA A 407 26.38 0.47 8.68
CA ALA A 407 25.50 1.61 8.41
C ALA A 407 26.06 2.92 9.00
N VAL A 408 26.38 2.92 10.31
CA VAL A 408 26.94 4.10 11.01
C VAL A 408 28.25 4.54 10.37
N ARG A 409 29.12 3.60 9.99
CA ARG A 409 30.36 3.94 9.29
C ARG A 409 30.08 4.67 7.98
N LEU A 410 29.17 4.16 7.14
CA LEU A 410 28.82 4.81 5.88
C LEU A 410 28.17 6.19 6.09
N PHE A 411 27.32 6.33 7.11
CA PHE A 411 26.73 7.64 7.45
C PHE A 411 27.79 8.63 7.95
N LEU A 412 28.78 8.21 8.73
CA LEU A 412 29.89 9.06 9.16
C LEU A 412 30.83 9.45 8.00
N GLU A 413 31.12 8.51 7.09
CA GLU A 413 31.89 8.79 5.88
C GLU A 413 31.16 9.80 4.99
N THR A 414 29.83 9.71 4.91
CA THR A 414 28.97 10.68 4.22
C THR A 414 28.95 12.03 4.94
N ALA A 415 28.88 12.02 6.28
CA ALA A 415 28.83 13.23 7.11
C ALA A 415 30.08 14.11 7.02
N ALA A 416 31.21 13.57 6.55
CA ALA A 416 32.40 14.36 6.24
C ALA A 416 32.17 15.35 5.09
N GLU A 417 31.20 15.08 4.21
CA GLU A 417 30.87 15.89 3.04
C GLU A 417 29.47 16.55 3.16
N ASP A 418 28.54 15.92 3.88
CA ASP A 418 27.16 16.38 4.07
C ASP A 418 26.67 16.16 5.52
N GLU A 419 26.59 17.24 6.30
CA GLU A 419 26.21 17.19 7.73
C GLU A 419 24.80 16.60 7.94
N GLU A 420 23.90 16.67 6.95
CA GLU A 420 22.55 16.09 7.05
C GLU A 420 22.59 14.56 7.19
N ALA A 421 23.68 13.91 6.78
CA ALA A 421 23.87 12.47 6.98
C ALA A 421 23.91 12.07 8.47
N LEU A 422 24.25 13.00 9.38
CA LEU A 422 24.18 12.75 10.83
C LEU A 422 22.75 12.52 11.31
N ALA A 423 21.75 13.10 10.63
CA ALA A 423 20.34 12.87 10.96
C ALA A 423 19.96 11.39 10.82
N ARG A 424 20.62 10.63 9.93
CA ARG A 424 20.40 9.19 9.78
C ARG A 424 20.89 8.39 10.99
N ILE A 425 21.96 8.83 11.63
CA ILE A 425 22.45 8.19 12.87
C ILE A 425 21.46 8.45 14.00
N MET A 426 20.95 9.67 14.11
CA MET A 426 19.90 10.00 15.08
C MET A 426 18.61 9.21 14.82
N GLU A 427 18.23 9.04 13.56
CA GLU A 427 17.08 8.23 13.15
C GLU A 427 17.18 6.79 13.68
N LEU A 428 18.36 6.16 13.54
CA LEU A 428 18.61 4.82 14.08
C LEU A 428 18.43 4.76 15.60
N GLU A 429 18.97 5.74 16.32
CA GLU A 429 18.84 5.81 17.78
C GLU A 429 17.39 6.00 18.21
N LEU A 430 16.63 6.85 17.53
CA LEU A 430 15.21 7.06 17.79
C LEU A 430 14.39 5.79 17.54
N LEU A 431 14.71 5.03 16.49
CA LEU A 431 14.06 3.75 16.20
C LEU A 431 14.39 2.70 17.26
N ASP A 432 15.63 2.61 17.74
CA ASP A 432 15.96 1.70 18.85
C ASP A 432 15.18 2.04 20.11
N GLN A 433 15.14 3.32 20.48
CA GLN A 433 14.38 3.80 21.63
C GLN A 433 12.88 3.49 21.46
N ALA A 434 12.34 3.67 20.26
CA ALA A 434 10.97 3.32 19.95
C ALA A 434 10.71 1.82 20.07
N VAL A 435 11.60 0.96 19.59
CA VAL A 435 11.50 -0.50 19.74
C VAL A 435 11.51 -0.91 21.22
N GLN A 436 12.36 -0.29 22.03
CA GLN A 436 12.40 -0.52 23.48
C GLN A 436 11.08 -0.15 24.17
N GLN A 437 10.45 0.96 23.75
CA GLN A 437 9.11 1.33 24.21
C GLN A 437 8.04 0.34 23.75
N LEU A 438 8.13 -0.14 22.50
CA LEU A 438 7.18 -1.11 21.93
C LEU A 438 7.28 -2.48 22.61
N LEU A 439 8.49 -2.90 23.01
CA LEU A 439 8.71 -4.09 23.83
C LEU A 439 8.15 -3.93 25.25
N GLY A 440 7.87 -2.71 25.69
CA GLY A 440 7.45 -2.40 27.05
C GLY A 440 8.61 -2.35 28.06
N GLU A 441 9.86 -2.29 27.59
CA GLU A 441 11.08 -2.23 28.41
C GLU A 441 11.31 -0.82 28.99
N VAL A 442 10.76 0.20 28.33
CA VAL A 442 10.84 1.62 28.73
C VAL A 442 9.43 2.24 28.61
N PRO A 443 9.00 3.11 29.54
CA PRO A 443 7.69 3.77 29.48
C PRO A 443 7.50 4.71 28.28
#